data_AF-A0A484MZM4-F1
#
_entry.id   AF-A0A484MZM4-F1
#
_cell.length_a   1.000
_cell.length_b   1.000
_cell.length_c   1.000
_cell.angle_alpha   90.00
_cell.angle_beta   90.00
_cell.angle_gamma   90.00
#
_symmetry.space_group_name_H-M   'P 1'
#
loop_
_entity.id
_entity.type
_entity.pdbx_description
1 polymer ?
#
loop_
_entity_poly.entity_id
_entity_poly.type
_entity_poly.pdbx_seq_one_letter_code
_entity_poly.pdbx_strand_id
1 'polypeptide(L)'
;KIMMEAHLYALHDCMWMVLEDGPLKIQMENPERNPATPDVVQYIPKPKEKWDDRNCKKHNLDNVAKAAIFKTLDPITFSKIKHLKTAMEIWQGLGKLCEGSEDLRKQKIEVLLEKFKGFK
;
A
#
# COMPACT_ATOMS: atom_id res chain seq x y z
N LYS A 1 21.98 1.68 -18.87
CA LYS A 1 21.00 0.57 -19.02
C LYS A 1 20.80 -0.18 -17.70
N ILE A 2 21.87 -0.66 -17.03
CA ILE A 2 21.81 -1.39 -15.74
C ILE A 2 21.22 -0.56 -14.56
N MET A 3 21.49 0.75 -14.48
CA MET A 3 20.92 1.59 -13.40
C MET A 3 19.40 1.76 -13.45
N MET A 4 18.78 1.64 -14.64
CA MET A 4 17.33 1.73 -14.81
C MET A 4 16.63 0.44 -14.40
N GLU A 5 17.20 -0.73 -14.72
CA GLU A 5 16.68 -2.02 -14.24
C GLU A 5 16.75 -2.11 -12.72
N ALA A 6 17.87 -1.74 -12.09
CA ALA A 6 17.99 -1.76 -10.63
C ALA A 6 16.99 -0.81 -9.94
N HIS A 7 16.68 0.35 -10.54
CA HIS A 7 15.64 1.24 -10.02
C HIS A 7 14.23 0.68 -10.20
N LEU A 8 13.96 0.00 -11.32
CA LEU A 8 12.68 -0.67 -11.57
C LEU A 8 12.48 -1.87 -10.63
N TYR A 9 13.52 -2.67 -10.39
CA TYR A 9 13.51 -3.74 -9.39
C TYR A 9 13.42 -3.20 -7.96
N ALA A 10 14.12 -2.12 -7.61
CA ALA A 10 14.01 -1.52 -6.29
C ALA A 10 12.63 -0.90 -6.04
N LEU A 11 12.00 -0.29 -7.05
CA LEU A 11 10.62 0.17 -6.97
C LEU A 11 9.63 -1.00 -6.86
N HIS A 12 9.87 -2.08 -7.59
CA HIS A 12 9.12 -3.34 -7.49
C HIS A 12 9.18 -3.91 -6.07
N ASP A 13 10.37 -4.06 -5.50
CA ASP A 13 10.57 -4.57 -4.14
C ASP A 13 9.98 -3.62 -3.09
N CYS A 14 10.10 -2.30 -3.29
CA CYS A 14 9.51 -1.31 -2.39
C CYS A 14 7.98 -1.26 -2.46
N MET A 15 7.37 -1.47 -3.62
CA MET A 15 5.92 -1.60 -3.76
C MET A 15 5.45 -2.92 -3.19
N TRP A 16 6.16 -4.02 -3.43
CA TRP A 16 5.86 -5.33 -2.88
C TRP A 16 5.85 -5.32 -1.35
N MET A 17 6.84 -4.66 -0.74
CA MET A 17 6.85 -4.40 0.71
C MET A 17 5.58 -3.68 1.18
N VAL A 18 5.06 -2.73 0.42
CA VAL A 18 3.82 -2.01 0.79
C VAL A 18 2.56 -2.88 0.61
N LEU A 19 2.59 -3.87 -0.29
CA LEU A 19 1.49 -4.81 -0.50
C LEU A 19 1.49 -5.98 0.50
N GLU A 20 2.66 -6.41 0.97
CA GLU A 20 2.81 -7.49 1.97
C GLU A 20 2.72 -6.97 3.41
N ASP A 21 3.45 -5.91 3.75
CA ASP A 21 3.50 -5.37 5.11
C ASP A 21 2.46 -4.28 5.36
N GLY A 22 1.78 -3.83 4.29
CA GLY A 22 0.87 -2.69 4.34
C GLY A 22 1.61 -1.36 4.50
N PRO A 23 0.88 -0.23 4.55
CA PRO A 23 1.49 0.94 5.15
C PRO A 23 1.87 0.55 6.57
N LEU A 24 3.10 0.89 6.97
CA LEU A 24 3.39 0.95 8.39
C LEU A 24 2.32 1.83 9.00
N LYS A 25 1.68 1.34 10.06
CA LYS A 25 0.86 2.16 10.93
C LYS A 25 1.76 3.28 11.44
N ILE A 26 1.74 4.45 10.78
CA ILE A 26 2.54 5.60 11.18
C ILE A 26 1.86 6.14 12.44
N GLN A 27 2.31 5.61 13.56
CA GLN A 27 1.72 5.81 14.87
C GLN A 27 2.78 6.31 15.83
N MET A 28 2.33 6.97 16.88
CA MET A 28 3.14 7.32 18.03
C MET A 28 2.40 6.93 19.30
N GLU A 29 3.14 6.75 20.39
CA GLU A 29 2.52 6.59 21.70
C GLU A 29 1.64 7.80 22.00
N ASN A 30 0.47 7.55 22.57
CA ASN A 30 -0.42 8.60 23.03
C ASN A 30 0.24 9.28 24.24
N PRO A 31 0.60 10.57 24.16
CA PRO A 31 1.12 11.29 25.32
C PRO A 31 0.08 11.40 26.43
N GLU A 32 -1.21 11.34 26.09
CA GLU A 32 -2.29 11.26 27.07
C GLU A 32 -2.48 9.81 27.52
N ARG A 33 -2.02 9.47 28.73
CA ARG A 33 -2.28 8.15 29.31
C ARG A 33 -3.72 8.08 29.82
N ASN A 34 -4.39 6.97 29.51
CA ASN A 34 -5.71 6.70 30.07
C ASN A 34 -5.58 6.50 31.59
N PRO A 35 -6.21 7.35 32.42
CA PRO A 35 -6.13 7.23 33.87
C PRO A 35 -6.76 5.94 34.41
N ALA A 36 -7.67 5.31 33.68
CA ALA A 36 -8.28 4.03 34.06
C ALA A 36 -7.38 2.82 33.78
N THR A 37 -6.39 2.95 32.89
CA THR A 37 -5.47 1.87 32.50
C THR A 37 -4.07 2.42 32.24
N PRO A 38 -3.38 2.92 33.28
CA PRO A 38 -2.10 3.63 33.12
C PRO A 38 -0.99 2.76 32.55
N ASP A 39 -1.06 1.43 32.71
CA ASP A 39 -0.07 0.47 32.20
C ASP A 39 -0.27 0.12 30.71
N VAL A 40 -1.42 0.47 30.13
CA VAL A 40 -1.73 0.16 28.73
C VAL A 40 -1.22 1.30 27.84
N VAL A 41 -0.19 1.02 27.03
CA VAL A 41 0.29 1.95 26.01
C VAL A 41 -0.71 2.00 24.86
N GLN A 42 -1.31 3.16 24.65
CA GLN A 42 -2.17 3.43 23.51
C GLN A 42 -1.36 4.06 22.38
N TYR A 43 -1.59 3.62 21.15
CA TYR A 43 -0.99 4.21 19.95
C TYR A 43 -2.03 5.04 19.18
N ILE A 44 -1.65 6.25 18.79
CA ILE A 44 -2.47 7.15 17.98
C ILE A 44 -1.79 7.40 16.62
N PRO A 45 -2.55 7.77 15.57
CA PRO A 45 -1.96 8.20 14.31
C PRO A 45 -0.95 9.32 14.55
N LYS A 46 0.28 9.17 14.03
CA LYS A 46 1.31 10.19 14.13
C LYS A 46 0.90 11.39 13.26
N PRO A 47 0.84 12.61 13.80
CA PRO A 47 0.58 13.81 13.00
C PRO A 47 1.61 13.95 11.87
N LYS A 48 1.19 14.42 10.69
CA LYS A 48 2.07 14.54 9.51
C LYS A 48 3.28 15.44 9.76
N GLU A 49 3.13 16.43 10.64
CA GLU A 49 4.17 17.37 11.07
C GLU A 49 5.31 16.66 11.82
N LYS A 50 5.05 15.49 12.39
CA LYS A 50 6.03 14.67 13.12
C LYS A 50 6.57 13.52 12.29
N TRP A 51 6.21 13.41 11.01
CA TRP A 51 6.69 12.35 10.15
C TRP A 51 8.18 12.56 9.85
N ASP A 52 8.94 11.48 9.95
CA ASP A 52 10.31 11.44 9.45
C ASP A 52 10.34 11.11 7.94
N ASP A 53 11.49 11.23 7.29
CA ASP A 53 11.65 10.95 5.86
C ASP A 53 11.21 9.52 5.49
N ARG A 54 11.37 8.57 6.41
CA ARG A 54 10.96 7.18 6.22
C ARG A 54 9.43 7.05 6.20
N ASN A 55 8.75 7.75 7.10
CA ASN A 55 7.29 7.85 7.16
C ASN A 55 6.74 8.47 5.86
N CYS A 56 7.33 9.60 5.44
CA CYS A 56 6.97 10.30 4.20
C CYS A 56 7.15 9.39 2.97
N LYS A 57 8.32 8.75 2.83
CA LYS A 57 8.61 7.86 1.71
C LYS A 57 7.64 6.69 1.63
N LYS A 58 7.33 6.06 2.77
CA LYS A 58 6.37 4.93 2.83
C LYS A 58 4.94 5.36 2.47
N HIS A 59 4.47 6.48 3.00
CA HIS A 59 3.14 6.99 2.65
C HIS A 59 3.01 7.33 1.16
N ASN A 60 4.05 7.94 0.58
CA ASN A 60 4.07 8.24 -0.85
C ASN A 60 4.02 6.96 -1.70
N LEU A 61 4.78 5.92 -1.32
CA LEU A 61 4.74 4.63 -1.99
C LEU A 61 3.36 3.97 -1.91
N ASP A 62 2.68 4.02 -0.76
CA ASP A 62 1.30 3.54 -0.63
C ASP A 62 0.35 4.27 -1.58
N ASN A 63 0.44 5.60 -1.66
CA ASN A 63 -0.39 6.37 -2.60
C ASN A 63 -0.10 6.03 -4.06
N VAL A 64 1.17 5.86 -4.44
CA VAL A 64 1.57 5.46 -5.79
C VAL A 64 1.04 4.06 -6.11
N ALA A 65 1.20 3.09 -5.20
CA ALA A 65 0.68 1.75 -5.35
C ALA A 65 -0.85 1.73 -5.50
N LYS A 66 -1.57 2.48 -4.66
CA LYS A 66 -3.03 2.65 -4.76
C LYS A 66 -3.45 3.20 -6.12
N ALA A 67 -2.80 4.27 -6.56
CA ALA A 67 -3.11 4.91 -7.83
C ALA A 67 -2.85 3.96 -9.02
N ALA A 68 -1.76 3.20 -8.98
CA ALA A 68 -1.45 2.19 -9.98
C ALA A 68 -2.52 1.09 -10.02
N ILE A 69 -2.90 0.54 -8.86
CA ILE A 69 -3.94 -0.48 -8.74
C ILE A 69 -5.27 0.05 -9.27
N PHE A 70 -5.77 1.19 -8.79
CA PHE A 70 -7.06 1.71 -9.23
C PHE A 70 -7.13 2.02 -10.73
N LYS A 71 -6.03 2.44 -11.36
CA LYS A 71 -5.95 2.66 -12.81
C LYS A 71 -6.09 1.38 -13.63
N THR A 72 -5.98 0.18 -13.04
CA THR A 72 -6.13 -1.10 -13.75
C THR A 72 -7.48 -1.76 -13.51
N LEU A 73 -8.31 -1.25 -12.62
CA LEU A 73 -9.59 -1.87 -12.29
C LEU A 73 -10.69 -1.41 -13.23
N ASP A 74 -11.56 -2.35 -13.61
CA ASP A 74 -12.85 -2.01 -14.20
C ASP A 74 -13.75 -1.31 -13.15
N PRO A 75 -14.76 -0.53 -13.58
CA PRO A 75 -15.62 0.20 -12.66
C PRO A 75 -16.35 -0.66 -11.62
N ILE A 76 -16.67 -1.92 -11.94
CA ILE A 76 -17.40 -2.83 -11.04
C ILE A 76 -16.46 -3.27 -9.92
N THR A 77 -15.26 -3.73 -10.26
CA THR A 77 -14.24 -4.12 -9.29
C THR A 77 -13.83 -2.92 -8.43
N PHE A 78 -13.63 -1.75 -9.05
CA PHE A 78 -13.28 -0.52 -8.35
C PHE A 78 -14.34 -0.15 -7.29
N SER A 79 -15.63 -0.15 -7.65
CA SER A 79 -16.70 0.23 -6.72
C SER A 79 -16.75 -0.67 -5.47
N LYS A 80 -16.40 -1.96 -5.62
CA LYS A 80 -16.37 -2.92 -4.51
C LYS A 80 -15.24 -2.66 -3.51
N ILE A 81 -14.11 -2.10 -3.92
CA ILE A 81 -12.91 -1.99 -3.07
C ILE A 81 -12.40 -0.56 -2.84
N LYS A 82 -12.99 0.45 -3.50
CA LYS A 82 -12.58 1.87 -3.37
C LYS A 82 -12.62 2.43 -1.95
N HIS A 83 -13.38 1.79 -1.06
CA HIS A 83 -13.52 2.19 0.34
C HIS A 83 -12.34 1.74 1.22
N LEU A 84 -11.50 0.83 0.71
CA LEU A 84 -10.30 0.36 1.38
C LEU A 84 -9.23 1.46 1.38
N LYS A 85 -8.54 1.61 2.50
CA LYS A 85 -7.75 2.81 2.81
C LYS A 85 -6.32 2.69 2.31
N THR A 86 -5.78 1.48 2.24
CA THR A 86 -4.37 1.22 1.98
C THR A 86 -4.15 0.36 0.73
N ALA A 87 -2.96 0.44 0.11
CA ALA A 87 -2.63 -0.38 -1.04
C ALA A 87 -2.72 -1.89 -0.72
N MET A 88 -2.24 -2.29 0.47
CA MET A 88 -2.37 -3.68 0.95
C MET A 88 -3.82 -4.10 1.13
N GLU A 89 -4.67 -3.28 1.76
CA GLU A 89 -6.07 -3.64 1.94
C GLU A 89 -6.75 -3.83 0.58
N ILE A 90 -6.49 -2.92 -0.37
CA ILE A 90 -6.99 -3.02 -1.75
C ILE A 90 -6.47 -4.30 -2.42
N TRP A 91 -5.19 -4.62 -2.24
CA TRP A 91 -4.56 -5.83 -2.76
C TRP A 91 -5.16 -7.12 -2.20
N GLN A 92 -5.34 -7.19 -0.88
CA GLN A 92 -6.00 -8.32 -0.21
C GLN A 92 -7.47 -8.43 -0.62
N GLY A 93 -8.17 -7.31 -0.74
CA GLY A 93 -9.55 -7.24 -1.23
C GLY A 93 -9.67 -7.78 -2.66
N LEU A 94 -8.70 -7.44 -3.54
CA LEU A 94 -8.62 -8.02 -4.87
C LEU A 94 -8.37 -9.52 -4.83
N GLY A 95 -7.47 -9.99 -3.97
CA GLY A 95 -7.21 -11.41 -3.76
C GLY A 95 -8.48 -12.17 -3.40
N LYS A 96 -9.24 -11.67 -2.42
CA LYS A 96 -10.53 -12.24 -2.00
C LYS A 96 -11.58 -12.23 -3.10
N LEU A 97 -11.65 -11.15 -3.89
CA LEU A 97 -12.55 -11.08 -5.06
C LEU A 97 -12.16 -12.06 -6.18
N CYS A 98 -10.92 -12.55 -6.17
CA CYS A 98 -10.38 -13.48 -7.15
C CYS A 98 -10.14 -14.89 -6.56
N GLU A 99 -10.62 -15.18 -5.34
CA GLU A 99 -10.55 -16.52 -4.76
C GLU A 99 -11.24 -17.52 -5.72
N GLY A 100 -10.46 -18.45 -6.26
CA GLY A 100 -10.90 -19.42 -7.27
C GLY A 100 -10.48 -19.14 -8.73
N SER A 101 -9.84 -18.00 -9.02
CA SER A 101 -9.30 -17.70 -10.36
C SER A 101 -7.84 -17.23 -10.28
N GLU A 102 -6.92 -18.20 -10.21
CA GLU A 102 -5.46 -17.92 -10.20
C GLU A 102 -4.98 -17.15 -11.43
N ASP A 103 -5.61 -17.38 -12.58
CA ASP A 103 -5.28 -16.71 -13.83
C ASP A 103 -5.60 -15.22 -13.77
N LEU A 104 -6.72 -14.84 -13.14
CA LEU A 104 -7.10 -13.44 -12.98
C LEU A 104 -6.16 -12.70 -12.01
N ARG A 105 -5.64 -13.40 -10.99
CA ARG A 105 -4.61 -12.86 -10.09
C ARG A 105 -3.30 -12.62 -10.84
N LYS A 106 -2.83 -13.59 -11.64
CA LYS A 106 -1.60 -13.45 -12.45
C LYS A 106 -1.72 -12.34 -13.50
N GLN A 107 -2.84 -12.30 -14.23
CA GLN A 107 -3.08 -11.29 -15.25
C GLN A 107 -3.12 -9.87 -14.68
N LYS A 108 -3.71 -9.67 -13.49
CA LYS A 108 -3.71 -8.35 -12.81
C LYS A 108 -2.30 -7.90 -12.40
N ILE A 109 -1.45 -8.83 -11.94
CA ILE A 109 -0.03 -8.55 -11.63
C ILE A 109 0.73 -8.13 -12.90
N GLU A 110 0.56 -8.88 -13.98
CA GLU A 110 1.24 -8.65 -15.25
C GLU A 110 0.86 -7.30 -15.89
N VAL A 111 -0.43 -6.95 -15.85
CA VAL A 111 -0.92 -5.65 -16.34
C VAL A 111 -0.38 -4.49 -15.51
N LEU A 112 -0.28 -4.65 -14.18
CA LEU A 112 0.32 -3.64 -13.31
C LEU A 112 1.81 -3.45 -13.62
N LEU A 113 2.55 -4.55 -13.86
CA LEU A 113 3.96 -4.53 -14.26
C LEU A 113 4.17 -3.81 -15.60
N GLU A 114 3.37 -4.13 -16.62
CA GLU A 114 3.46 -3.50 -17.94
C GLU A 114 3.13 -2.01 -17.91
N LYS A 115 2.07 -1.61 -17.18
CA LYS A 115 1.76 -0.17 -17.02
C LYS A 115 2.86 0.59 -16.29
N PHE A 116 3.56 -0.04 -15.35
CA PHE A 116 4.65 0.59 -14.61
C PHE A 116 5.91 0.78 -15.46
N LYS A 117 6.24 -0.18 -16.34
CA LYS A 117 7.32 -0.03 -17.34
C LYS A 117 7.08 1.15 -18.31
N GLY A 118 5.82 1.54 -18.50
CA GLY A 118 5.41 2.67 -19.33
C GLY A 118 5.43 4.03 -18.64
N PHE A 119 5.59 4.10 -17.31
CA PHE A 119 5.79 5.38 -16.61
C PHE A 119 7.22 5.87 -16.85
N LYS A 120 7.34 6.80 -17.78
CA LYS A 120 8.57 7.53 -18.10
C LYS A 120 8.74 8.74 -17.19
#